data_AF-A0A434DUG2-F1
#
_entry.id   AF-A0A434DUG2-F1
#
_cell.length_a   1.000
_cell.length_b   1.000
_cell.length_c   1.000
_cell.angle_alpha   90.00
_cell.angle_beta   90.00
_cell.angle_gamma   90.00
#
_symmetry.space_group_name_H-M   'P 1'
#
loop_
_entity.id
_entity.type
_entity.pdbx_description
1 polymer ?
#
loop_
_entity_poly.entity_id
_entity_poly.type
_entity_poly.pdbx_seq_one_letter_code
_entity_poly.pdbx_strand_id
1 'polypeptide(L)' 'LGGWLPPFDFAPFTWVPGLIWFVLKVCLVFFMISMVKAFVPRYRYDQLMRLGWKVFLPISLAMVVIVAAFLKITGFA' A
#
# COMPACT_ATOMS: atom_id res chain seq x y z
N LEU A 1 1.78 -5.13 2.86
CA LEU A 1 3.24 -5.34 3.01
C LEU A 1 3.56 -6.59 3.87
N GLY A 2 2.96 -7.77 3.61
CA GLY A 2 3.40 -9.08 4.17
C GLY A 2 3.59 -9.23 5.69
N GLY A 3 3.31 -8.21 6.51
CA GLY A 3 3.52 -8.19 7.95
C GLY A 3 4.95 -8.58 8.36
N TRP A 4 5.03 -9.70 9.07
CA TRP A 4 6.23 -10.30 9.66
C TRP A 4 7.04 -11.16 8.68
N LEU A 5 6.50 -11.43 7.50
CA LEU A 5 7.14 -12.31 6.54
C LEU A 5 8.36 -11.63 5.90
N PRO A 6 9.46 -12.38 5.70
CA PRO A 6 10.56 -11.92 4.88
C PRO A 6 10.06 -11.69 3.44
N PRO A 7 10.69 -10.76 2.69
CA PRO A 7 10.30 -10.50 1.30
C PRO A 7 10.61 -11.69 0.36
N PHE A 8 11.53 -12.58 0.73
CA PHE A 8 11.87 -13.80 0.00
C PHE A 8 12.16 -14.95 0.98
N ASP A 9 11.58 -16.12 0.73
CA ASP A 9 11.72 -17.33 1.55
C ASP A 9 13.03 -18.10 1.23
N PHE A 10 14.17 -17.39 1.11
CA PHE A 10 15.49 -17.99 0.89
C PHE A 10 16.45 -17.66 2.04
N ALA A 11 17.27 -18.64 2.46
CA ALA A 11 18.38 -18.39 3.39
C ALA A 11 19.37 -17.44 2.71
N PRO A 12 19.74 -16.27 3.30
CA PRO A 12 19.87 -15.95 4.73
C PRO A 12 18.77 -15.04 5.33
N PHE A 13 17.70 -14.69 4.60
CA PHE A 13 16.69 -13.74 5.07
C PHE A 13 15.72 -14.32 6.13
N THR A 14 15.67 -15.65 6.25
CA THR A 14 14.90 -16.39 7.26
C THR A 14 15.57 -16.44 8.64
N TRP A 15 16.89 -16.20 8.72
CA TRP A 15 17.63 -16.19 9.99
C TRP A 15 17.45 -14.90 10.78
N VAL A 16 17.01 -13.84 10.11
CA VAL A 16 16.72 -12.54 10.73
C VAL A 16 15.32 -12.59 11.34
N PRO A 17 15.15 -12.33 12.66
CA PRO A 17 13.84 -12.25 13.29
C PRO A 17 12.85 -11.39 12.51
N GLY A 18 11.62 -11.89 12.30
CA GLY A 18 10.56 -11.19 11.56
C GLY A 18 10.23 -9.79 12.09
N LEU A 19 10.54 -9.51 13.36
CA LEU A 19 10.44 -8.18 13.97
C LEU A 19 11.32 -7.14 13.28
N ILE A 20 12.53 -7.51 12.88
CA ILE A 20 13.46 -6.58 12.20
C ILE A 20 12.90 -6.21 10.82
N TRP A 21 12.31 -7.17 10.11
CA TRP A 21 11.64 -6.91 8.83
C TRP A 21 10.42 -6.01 8.98
N PHE A 22 9.64 -6.19 10.05
CA PHE A 22 8.52 -5.32 10.35
C PHE A 22 8.98 -3.88 10.64
N VAL A 23 9.96 -3.71 11.53
CA VAL A 23 10.52 -2.39 11.88
C VAL A 23 11.12 -1.70 10.65
N LEU A 24 11.87 -2.42 9.82
CA LEU A 24 12.44 -1.89 8.57
C LEU A 24 11.35 -1.37 7.62
N LYS A 25 10.29 -2.15 7.40
CA LYS A 25 9.15 -1.74 6.56
C LYS A 25 8.44 -0.51 7.13
N VAL A 26 8.25 -0.46 8.45
CA VAL A 26 7.64 0.70 9.13
C VAL A 26 8.50 1.95 8.99
N CYS A 27 9.82 1.85 9.22
CA CYS A 27 10.75 2.95 9.01
C CYS A 27 10.74 3.44 7.56
N LEU A 28 10.66 2.52 6.58
CA LEU A 28 10.54 2.88 5.16
C LEU A 28 9.24 3.62 4.86
N VAL A 29 8.09 3.16 5.36
CA VAL A 29 6.80 3.85 5.17
C VAL A 29 6.82 5.23 5.84
N PHE A 30 7.36 5.33 7.05
CA PHE A 30 7.52 6.62 7.73
C PHE A 30 8.41 7.57 6.92
N PHE A 31 9.54 7.08 6.42
CA PHE A 31 10.42 7.85 5.56
C PHE A 31 9.69 8.33 4.30
N MET A 32 8.95 7.46 3.60
CA MET A 32 8.16 7.85 2.42
C MET A 32 7.13 8.94 2.74
N ILE A 33 6.40 8.85 3.85
CA ILE A 33 5.42 9.87 4.25
C ILE A 33 6.13 11.21 4.55
N SER A 34 7.25 11.18 5.26
CA SER A 34 8.03 12.38 5.57
C SER A 34 8.59 13.04 4.29
N MET A 35 9.05 12.22 3.34
CA MET A 35 9.57 12.63 2.05
C MET A 35 8.49 13.28 1.18
N VAL A 36 7.29 12.69 1.11
CA VAL A 36 6.13 13.28 0.40
C VAL A 36 5.75 14.64 0.99
N LYS A 37 5.78 14.78 2.33
CA LYS A 37 5.53 16.08 2.99
C LYS A 37 6.57 17.14 2.60
N ALA A 38 7.81 16.74 2.36
CA ALA A 38 8.88 17.66 1.97
C ALA A 38 8.80 18.08 0.49
N PHE A 39 8.42 17.18 -0.41
CA PHE A 39 8.41 17.46 -1.85
C PHE A 39 7.12 18.09 -2.36
N VAL A 40 5.97 17.85 -1.72
CA VAL A 40 4.68 18.24 -2.28
C VAL A 40 4.23 19.62 -1.75
N PRO A 41 3.98 20.60 -2.63
CA PRO A 41 3.37 21.88 -2.24
C PRO A 41 1.95 21.67 -1.73
N ARG A 42 1.54 22.48 -0.75
CA ARG A 42 0.19 22.42 -0.14
C ARG A 42 -0.94 22.41 -1.21
N TYR A 43 -1.87 21.48 -1.09
CA TYR A 43 -3.09 21.44 -1.92
C TYR A 43 -4.21 22.30 -1.33
N ARG A 44 -5.02 22.93 -2.19
CA ARG A 44 -6.22 23.66 -1.77
C ARG A 44 -7.36 22.69 -1.43
N TYR A 45 -8.25 23.10 -0.53
CA TYR A 45 -9.42 22.32 -0.11
C TYR A 45 -10.27 21.84 -1.31
N ASP A 46 -10.53 22.71 -2.29
CA ASP A 46 -11.32 22.36 -3.48
C ASP A 46 -10.63 21.31 -4.36
N GLN A 47 -9.30 21.31 -4.39
CA GLN A 47 -8.52 20.34 -5.15
C GLN A 47 -8.54 18.98 -4.45
N LEU A 48 -8.44 18.99 -3.12
CA LEU A 48 -8.52 17.78 -2.30
C LEU A 48 -9.91 17.14 -2.40
N MET A 49 -10.97 17.94 -2.33
CA MET A 49 -12.35 17.46 -2.48
C MET A 49 -12.58 16.88 -3.88
N ARG A 50 -12.05 17.54 -4.92
CA ARG A 50 -12.13 17.02 -6.29
C ARG A 50 -11.37 15.70 -6.45
N LEU A 51 -10.18 15.57 -5.86
CA LEU A 51 -9.38 14.35 -5.95
C LEU A 51 -10.05 13.18 -5.22
N GLY A 52 -10.56 13.42 -4.01
CA GLY A 52 -11.33 12.43 -3.24
C GLY A 52 -12.56 11.92 -4.00
N TRP A 53 -13.41 12.84 -4.43
CA TRP A 53 -14.71 12.49 -5.01
C TRP A 53 -14.65 12.07 -6.49
N LYS A 54 -13.76 12.65 -7.30
CA LYS A 54 -13.70 12.33 -8.73
C LYS A 54 -12.69 11.26 -9.08
N VAL A 55 -11.68 11.01 -8.25
CA VAL A 55 -10.59 10.08 -8.57
C VAL A 55 -10.58 8.90 -7.61
N PHE A 56 -10.43 9.12 -6.31
CA PHE A 56 -10.29 8.01 -5.36
C PHE A 56 -11.56 7.16 -5.23
N LEU A 57 -12.74 7.78 -5.16
CA LEU A 57 -14.00 7.07 -5.02
C LEU A 57 -14.28 6.11 -6.21
N PRO A 58 -14.31 6.56 -7.48
CA PRO A 58 -14.57 5.65 -8.60
C PRO A 58 -13.47 4.60 -8.77
N ILE A 59 -12.19 4.93 -8.51
CA ILE A 59 -11.10 3.96 -8.59
C ILE A 59 -11.28 2.86 -7.53
N SER A 60 -11.58 3.23 -6.28
CA SER A 60 -11.78 2.25 -5.21
C SER A 60 -12.93 1.29 -5.52
N LEU A 61 -14.05 1.80 -6.02
CA LEU A 61 -15.21 0.98 -6.38
C LEU A 61 -14.90 0.07 -7.58
N ALA A 62 -14.20 0.59 -8.60
CA ALA A 62 -13.77 -0.20 -9.75
C ALA A 62 -12.85 -1.35 -9.33
N MET A 63 -11.88 -1.11 -8.45
CA MET A 63 -10.98 -2.16 -7.97
C MET A 63 -11.71 -3.25 -7.19
N VAL A 64 -12.70 -2.90 -6.38
CA VAL A 64 -13.53 -3.89 -5.67
C VAL A 64 -14.26 -4.81 -6.67
N VAL A 65 -14.90 -4.23 -7.69
CA VAL A 65 -15.61 -5.00 -8.72
C VAL A 65 -14.64 -5.88 -9.51
N ILE A 66 -13.48 -5.34 -9.91
CA ILE A 66 -12.47 -6.07 -10.67
C ILE A 66 -11.93 -7.26 -9.87
N VAL A 67 -11.55 -7.04 -8.60
CA VAL A 67 -11.01 -8.11 -7.75
C VAL A 67 -12.08 -9.16 -7.47
N ALA A 68 -13.32 -8.77 -7.21
CA ALA A 68 -14.43 -9.70 -7.01
C ALA A 68 -14.74 -10.53 -8.26
N ALA A 69 -14.77 -9.89 -9.44
CA ALA A 69 -14.97 -10.58 -10.71
C ALA A 69 -13.81 -11.53 -11.02
N PHE A 70 -12.57 -11.09 -10.80
CA PHE A 70 -11.38 -11.91 -11.00
C PHE A 70 -11.40 -13.16 -10.11
N LEU A 71 -11.72 -13.01 -8.82
CA LEU A 71 -11.86 -14.14 -7.89
C LEU A 71 -12.93 -15.14 -8.36
N LYS A 72 -14.09 -14.64 -8.81
CA LYS A 72 -15.18 -15.48 -9.31
C LYS A 72 -14.80 -16.26 -10.58
N ILE A 73 -14.06 -15.62 -11.49
CA ILE A 73 -13.66 -16.23 -12.77
C ILE A 73 -12.55 -17.26 -12.58
N THR A 74 -11.57 -16.94 -11.74
CA THR A 74 -10.40 -17.79 -11.52
C THR A 74 -10.64 -18.90 -10.50
N GLY A 75 -11.68 -18.81 -9.68
CA GLY A 75 -12.06 -19.87 -8.75
C GLY A 75 -11.04 -20.13 -7.64
N PHE A 76 -10.14 -19.18 -7.35
CA PHE A 76 -9.17 -19.26 -6.25
C PHE A 76 -9.80 -19.04 -4.86
N ALA A 77 -10.95 -19.67 -4.60
CA ALA A 77 -11.59 -19.75 -3.30
C ALA A 77 -11.60 -21.20 -2.81
#